data_AF-A0A355B8W4-F1
#
_entry.id   AF-A0A355B8W4-F1
#
_cell.length_a   1.000
_cell.length_b   1.000
_cell.length_c   1.000
_cell.angle_alpha   90.00
_cell.angle_beta   90.00
_cell.angle_gamma   90.00
#
_symmetry.space_group_name_H-M   'P 1'
#
loop_
_entity.id
_entity.type
_entity.pdbx_description
1 polymer ?
#
loop_
_entity_poly.entity_id
_entity_poly.type
_entity_poly.pdbx_seq_one_letter_code
_entity_poly.pdbx_strand_id
1 'polypeptide(L)'
;MLSDIFGYIGALLIGLTLGLTGGGGSILTVPILVYIFFINPVTATAYSLFIVGTTSVFGAIHNYFKGLVDIKTGFLFAIPSF
;
A
#
# COMPACT_ATOMS: atom_id res chain seq x y z
N MET A 1 -19.55 13.61 13.58
CA MET A 1 -19.91 12.19 13.78
C MET A 1 -20.23 11.48 12.48
N LEU A 2 -21.32 11.82 11.76
CA LEU A 2 -21.65 11.12 10.50
C LEU A 2 -20.60 11.38 9.40
N SER A 3 -20.13 12.62 9.31
CA SER A 3 -19.02 13.06 8.44
C SER A 3 -17.73 12.28 8.65
N ASP A 4 -17.42 11.94 9.91
CA ASP A 4 -16.17 11.27 10.29
C ASP A 4 -16.20 9.82 9.81
N ILE A 5 -17.36 9.16 9.88
CA ILE A 5 -17.59 7.80 9.38
C ILE A 5 -17.44 7.74 7.86
N PHE A 6 -18.03 8.68 7.13
CA PHE A 6 -17.83 8.78 5.67
C PHE A 6 -16.36 9.04 5.33
N GLY A 7 -15.65 9.84 6.13
CA GLY A 7 -14.22 10.08 6.01
C GLY A 7 -13.39 8.81 6.20
N TYR A 8 -13.67 8.01 7.23
CA TYR A 8 -12.98 6.74 7.46
C TYR A 8 -13.24 5.72 6.36
N ILE A 9 -14.47 5.62 5.86
CA ILE A 9 -14.83 4.73 4.75
C ILE A 9 -14.12 5.16 3.45
N GLY A 10 -14.09 6.46 3.16
CA GLY A 10 -13.36 7.01 2.00
C GLY A 10 -11.86 6.78 2.09
N ALA A 11 -11.25 6.99 3.27
CA ALA A 11 -9.84 6.72 3.51
C ALA A 11 -9.51 5.23 3.36
N LEU A 12 -10.40 4.34 3.82
CA LEU A 12 -10.27 2.90 3.66
C LEU A 12 -10.35 2.50 2.17
N LEU A 13 -11.33 3.02 1.42
CA LEU A 13 -11.47 2.76 -0.01
C LEU A 13 -10.27 3.28 -0.82
N ILE A 14 -9.78 4.49 -0.52
CA ILE A 14 -8.61 5.07 -1.19
C ILE A 14 -7.34 4.30 -0.82
N GLY A 15 -7.15 3.97 0.46
CA GLY A 15 -6.03 3.15 0.92
C GLY A 15 -6.03 1.75 0.30
N LEU A 16 -7.21 1.14 0.16
CA LEU A 16 -7.39 -0.13 -0.52
C LEU A 16 -7.07 0.01 -2.01
N THR A 17 -7.60 1.04 -2.67
CA THR A 17 -7.39 1.24 -4.11
C THR A 17 -5.93 1.54 -4.43
N LEU A 18 -5.29 2.44 -3.69
CA LEU A 18 -3.87 2.78 -3.84
C LEU A 18 -2.94 1.62 -3.45
N GLY A 19 -3.29 0.85 -2.42
CA GLY A 19 -2.55 -0.36 -2.01
C GLY A 19 -2.65 -1.49 -3.04
N LEU A 20 -3.84 -1.67 -3.63
CA LEU A 20 -4.08 -2.62 -4.73
C LEU A 20 -3.48 -2.17 -6.06
N THR A 21 -3.28 -0.86 -6.25
CA THR A 21 -2.60 -0.27 -7.43
C THR A 21 -1.07 -0.42 -7.32
N GLY A 22 -0.55 -0.85 -6.17
CA GLY A 22 0.80 -1.42 -6.03
C GLY A 22 1.97 -0.45 -5.95
N GLY A 23 1.77 0.86 -6.17
CA GLY A 23 2.88 1.82 -6.27
C GLY A 23 3.04 2.85 -5.15
N GLY A 24 1.99 3.14 -4.36
CA GLY A 24 1.94 4.40 -3.59
C GLY A 24 1.67 4.28 -2.09
N GLY A 25 1.44 3.09 -1.54
CA GLY A 25 1.03 2.93 -0.14
C GLY A 25 2.04 3.50 0.86
N SER A 26 3.34 3.39 0.57
CA SER A 26 4.42 3.83 1.46
C SER A 26 4.57 5.34 1.54
N ILE A 27 4.22 6.05 0.46
CA ILE A 27 4.24 7.52 0.38
C ILE A 27 3.28 8.12 1.42
N LEU A 28 2.16 7.43 1.70
CA LEU A 28 1.18 7.88 2.70
C LEU A 28 1.38 7.22 4.07
N THR A 29 1.77 5.94 4.14
CA THR A 29 1.91 5.25 5.44
C THR A 29 3.10 5.74 6.26
N VAL A 30 4.24 6.08 5.65
CA VAL A 30 5.39 6.60 6.42
C VAL A 30 5.06 7.93 7.11
N PRO A 31 4.54 8.98 6.43
CA PRO A 31 4.13 10.22 7.09
C PRO A 31 3.06 10.02 8.16
N ILE A 32 2.10 9.12 7.94
CA ILE A 32 1.08 8.80 8.96
C ILE A 32 1.74 8.22 10.21
N LEU A 33 2.62 7.21 10.05
CA LEU A 33 3.32 6.59 11.18
C LEU A 33 4.24 7.58 11.92
N VAL A 34 4.90 8.48 11.20
CA VAL A 34 5.82 9.47 11.80
C VAL A 34 5.09 10.66 12.42
N TYR A 35 4.18 11.29 11.69
CA TYR A 35 3.57 12.56 12.11
C TYR A 35 2.30 12.38 12.96
N ILE A 36 1.55 11.30 12.76
CA ILE A 36 0.31 11.05 13.51
C ILE A 36 0.56 10.11 14.69
N PHE A 37 1.29 9.02 14.46
CA PHE A 37 1.60 8.02 15.49
C PHE A 37 2.91 8.28 16.25
N PHE A 38 3.66 9.32 15.89
CA PHE A 38 4.91 9.72 16.53
C PHE A 38 5.95 8.59 16.63
N ILE A 39 5.95 7.67 15.66
CA ILE A 39 6.90 6.57 15.59
C ILE A 39 8.20 7.07 14.98
N ASN A 40 9.33 6.55 15.47
CA ASN A 40 10.64 6.87 14.91
C ASN A 40 10.67 6.59 13.38
N PRO A 41 11.22 7.48 12.54
CA PRO A 41 11.22 7.32 11.09
C PRO A 41 11.80 5.98 10.60
N VAL A 42 12.84 5.45 11.24
CA VAL A 42 13.45 4.18 10.86
C VAL A 42 12.47 3.02 11.07
N THR A 43 11.84 2.98 12.25
CA THR A 43 10.83 1.96 12.59
C THR A 43 9.56 2.13 11.74
N ALA A 44 9.14 3.37 11.49
CA ALA A 44 7.99 3.69 10.66
C ALA A 44 8.19 3.21 9.21
N THR A 45 9.38 3.37 8.64
CA THR A 45 9.71 2.84 7.31
C THR A 45 9.63 1.31 7.29
N ALA A 46 10.17 0.63 8.31
CA ALA A 46 10.07 -0.83 8.40
C ALA A 46 8.61 -1.31 8.49
N TYR A 47 7.78 -0.67 9.31
CA TYR A 47 6.35 -0.98 9.41
C TYR A 47 5.60 -0.67 8.11
N SER A 48 5.91 0.45 7.46
CA SER A 48 5.31 0.79 6.17
C SER A 48 5.65 -0.25 5.09
N LEU A 49 6.91 -0.68 4.98
CA LEU A 49 7.32 -1.73 4.05
C LEU A 49 6.57 -3.04 4.30
N PHE A 50 6.37 -3.41 5.57
CA PHE A 50 5.60 -4.60 5.92
C PHE A 50 4.11 -4.45 5.56
N ILE A 51 3.49 -3.34 5.92
CA ILE A 51 2.07 -3.06 5.64
C ILE A 51 1.80 -3.01 4.12
N VAL A 52 2.63 -2.28 3.39
CA VAL A 52 2.45 -2.08 1.95
C VAL A 52 2.87 -3.32 1.19
N GLY A 53 3.98 -3.97 1.57
CA GLY A 53 4.42 -5.21 0.97
C GLY A 53 3.37 -6.32 1.08
N THR A 54 2.79 -6.54 2.26
CA THR A 54 1.73 -7.54 2.44
C THR A 54 0.47 -7.20 1.66
N THR A 55 -0.02 -5.95 1.71
CA THR A 55 -1.22 -5.54 0.97
C THR A 55 -1.03 -5.58 -0.55
N SER A 56 0.14 -5.21 -1.06
CA SER A 56 0.48 -5.31 -2.49
C SER A 56 0.59 -6.76 -2.96
N VAL A 57 1.08 -7.70 -2.12
CA VAL A 57 1.06 -9.14 -2.46
C VAL A 57 -0.37 -9.65 -2.62
N PHE A 58 -1.26 -9.35 -1.67
CA PHE A 58 -2.68 -9.74 -1.79
C PHE A 58 -3.33 -9.10 -3.03
N GLY A 59 -3.02 -7.83 -3.31
CA GLY A 59 -3.51 -7.13 -4.50
C GLY A 59 -3.00 -7.74 -5.81
N ALA A 60 -1.72 -8.08 -5.87
CA ALA A 60 -1.12 -8.74 -7.03
C ALA A 60 -1.73 -10.12 -7.26
N ILE A 61 -1.95 -10.92 -6.21
CA ILE A 61 -2.61 -12.23 -6.31
C ILE A 61 -4.05 -12.07 -6.82
N HIS A 62 -4.82 -11.12 -6.26
CA HIS A 62 -6.20 -10.85 -6.71
C HIS A 62 -6.26 -10.42 -8.17
N ASN A 63 -5.36 -9.54 -8.59
CA ASN A 63 -5.29 -9.08 -9.98
C ASN A 63 -4.77 -10.17 -10.93
N TYR A 64 -3.92 -11.08 -10.44
CA TYR A 64 -3.47 -12.25 -11.19
C TYR A 64 -4.63 -13.19 -11.52
N PHE A 65 -5.50 -13.48 -10.54
CA PHE A 65 -6.71 -14.28 -10.79
C PHE A 65 -7.70 -13.62 -11.76
N LYS A 66 -7.67 -12.29 -11.89
CA LYS A 66 -8.46 -11.55 -12.88
C LYS A 66 -7.83 -11.51 -14.28
N GLY A 67 -6.64 -12.10 -14.48
CA GLY A 67 -5.91 -12.05 -15.75
C GLY A 67 -5.34 -10.67 -16.07
N LEU A 68 -5.23 -9.77 -15.08
CA LEU A 68 -4.75 -8.39 -15.25
C LEU A 68 -3.24 -8.24 -14.97
N VAL A 69 -2.54 -9.33 -14.65
CA VAL A 69 -1.13 -9.32 -14.27
C VAL A 69 -0.30 -10.11 -15.28
N ASP A 70 0.63 -9.42 -15.94
CA ASP A 70 1.69 -10.05 -16.71
C ASP A 70 2.90 -10.32 -15.80
N ILE A 71 3.07 -11.59 -15.42
CA ILE A 71 4.15 -12.06 -14.55
C ILE A 71 5.54 -11.80 -15.19
N LYS A 72 5.68 -11.92 -16.52
CA LYS A 72 6.97 -11.74 -17.20
C LYS A 72 7.42 -10.30 -17.10
N THR A 73 6.50 -9.38 -17.40
CA THR A 73 6.75 -7.94 -17.29
C THR A 73 6.97 -7.56 -15.82
N GLY A 74 6.18 -8.10 -14.90
CA GLY A 74 6.36 -7.89 -13.45
C GLY A 74 7.75 -8.31 -12.95
N PHE A 75 8.26 -9.47 -13.36
CA PHE A 75 9.61 -9.92 -12.99
C PHE A 75 10.71 -9.03 -13.57
N LEU A 76 10.56 -8.58 -14.82
CA LEU A 76 11.52 -7.71 -15.48
C LEU A 76 11.60 -6.34 -14.78
N PHE A 77 10.48 -5.83 -14.27
CA PHE A 77 10.43 -4.61 -13.46
C PHE A 77 10.93 -4.82 -12.04
N ALA A 78 10.73 -5.99 -11.43
CA ALA A 78 11.16 -6.24 -10.05
C ALA A 78 12.69 -6.22 -9.88
N ILE A 79 13.45 -6.69 -10.87
CA ILE A 79 14.92 -6.76 -10.84
C ILE A 79 15.62 -5.38 -10.75
N PRO A 80 15.17 -4.30 -11.40
CA PRO A 80 15.79 -2.97 -11.21
C PRO A 80 15.18 -2.15 -10.07
N SER A 81 14.17 -2.65 -9.35
CA SER A 81 13.36 -1.84 -8.41
C SER A 81 13.94 -1.67 -7.01
N PHE A 82 15.17 -2.13 -6.76
CA PHE A 82 15.84 -2.09 -5.45
C PHE A 82 17.02 -1.12 -5.41
#